data_AF-A0A7C5P9H1-F1
#
_entry.id   AF-A0A7C5P9H1-F1
#
_cell.length_a   1.000
_cell.length_b   1.000
_cell.length_c   1.000
_cell.angle_alpha   90.00
_cell.angle_beta   90.00
_cell.angle_gamma   90.00
#
_symmetry.space_group_name_H-M   'P 1'
#
loop_
_entity.id
_entity.type
_entity.pdbx_description
1 polymer ?
#
loop_
_entity_poly.entity_id
_entity_poly.type
_entity_poly.pdbx_seq_one_letter_code
_entity_poly.pdbx_strand_id
1 'polypeptide(L)'
;MRAAFFKILRREEREPKEKEKREKVEVPSKSIGLIIDGPNILRKEFGIKLENIKEALEKIGKIRVAKVVLNQYAPQGLIEAVVNQGFEPIIVAGDTDVRIAIEAMELIYNSDIEVIALATRDADFLPIISEGKRKGKETVVIGVEPGFSIALQNAADYVIKMEGKGGQSEGYEE
;
A
#
# COMPACT_ATOMS: atom_id res chain seq x y z
N MET A 1 8.18 -34.85 -28.84
CA MET A 1 9.26 -34.61 -27.87
C MET A 1 8.67 -34.59 -26.46
N ARG A 2 9.46 -35.07 -25.48
CA ARG A 2 9.16 -35.46 -24.08
C ARG A 2 8.55 -34.31 -23.23
N ALA A 3 7.48 -34.56 -22.45
CA ALA A 3 7.40 -34.85 -20.99
C ALA A 3 7.33 -33.55 -20.13
N ALA A 4 6.55 -33.38 -19.04
CA ALA A 4 5.89 -34.30 -18.11
C ALA A 4 4.74 -33.61 -17.30
N PHE A 5 3.80 -34.43 -16.80
CA PHE A 5 3.02 -34.42 -15.54
C PHE A 5 2.98 -33.12 -14.67
N PHE A 6 1.82 -32.65 -14.21
CA PHE A 6 1.15 -33.20 -13.01
C PHE A 6 -0.39 -33.06 -13.01
N LYS A 7 -1.03 -34.08 -12.43
CA LYS A 7 -2.47 -34.22 -12.11
C LYS A 7 -2.67 -33.90 -10.63
N ILE A 8 -3.70 -33.13 -10.28
CA ILE A 8 -4.39 -33.26 -8.99
C ILE A 8 -5.86 -33.55 -9.31
N LEU A 9 -6.27 -34.80 -9.12
CA LEU A 9 -7.67 -35.21 -9.12
C LEU A 9 -8.10 -35.48 -7.69
N ARG A 10 -9.21 -34.88 -7.27
CA ARG A 10 -10.07 -35.44 -6.23
C ARG A 10 -11.36 -35.89 -6.93
N ARG A 11 -11.70 -37.16 -6.74
CA ARG A 11 -12.74 -37.93 -7.43
C ARG A 11 -14.10 -37.68 -6.77
N GLU A 12 -15.03 -37.04 -7.49
CA GLU A 12 -16.30 -37.59 -8.01
C GLU A 12 -17.31 -36.45 -8.27
N GLU A 13 -17.71 -36.30 -9.53
CA GLU A 13 -18.76 -35.41 -10.01
C GLU A 13 -20.14 -36.04 -9.80
N ARG A 14 -21.08 -35.29 -9.21
CA ARG A 14 -22.52 -35.38 -9.49
C ARG A 14 -23.12 -33.98 -9.49
N GLU A 15 -23.67 -33.57 -10.62
CA GLU A 15 -24.38 -32.30 -10.86
C GLU A 15 -25.86 -32.36 -10.38
N PRO A 16 -26.71 -31.33 -10.61
CA PRO A 16 -26.71 -30.02 -9.98
C PRO A 16 -28.10 -29.70 -9.38
N LYS A 17 -28.19 -28.94 -8.28
CA LYS A 17 -29.35 -28.10 -7.87
C LYS A 17 -29.20 -27.64 -6.43
N GLU A 18 -28.92 -26.36 -6.23
CA GLU A 18 -29.77 -25.39 -5.54
C GLU A 18 -28.99 -24.09 -5.37
N LYS A 19 -29.70 -22.96 -5.38
CA LYS A 19 -29.15 -21.61 -5.43
C LYS A 19 -28.21 -21.36 -4.25
N GLU A 20 -26.90 -21.50 -4.49
CA GLU A 20 -25.87 -21.09 -3.55
C GLU A 20 -25.97 -19.58 -3.32
N LYS A 21 -26.53 -19.21 -2.16
CA LYS A 21 -26.09 -18.00 -1.47
C LYS A 21 -24.57 -18.11 -1.41
N ARG A 22 -23.85 -17.28 -2.18
CA ARG A 22 -22.42 -17.07 -1.98
C ARG A 22 -22.28 -16.50 -0.56
N GLU A 23 -22.09 -17.37 0.41
CA GLU A 23 -21.47 -17.00 1.67
C GLU A 23 -20.12 -16.44 1.26
N LYS A 24 -20.01 -15.10 1.25
CA LYS A 24 -18.71 -14.45 1.25
C LYS A 24 -18.05 -14.98 2.50
N VAL A 25 -17.16 -15.95 2.35
CA VAL A 25 -16.17 -16.28 3.37
C VAL A 25 -15.49 -14.95 3.67
N GLU A 26 -15.83 -14.34 4.81
CA GLU A 26 -15.10 -13.19 5.30
C GLU A 26 -13.71 -13.71 5.64
N VAL A 27 -12.82 -13.67 4.64
CA VAL A 27 -11.38 -13.74 4.89
C VAL A 27 -11.12 -12.66 5.94
N PRO A 28 -10.52 -12.98 7.09
CA PRO A 28 -10.12 -11.98 8.06
C PRO A 28 -9.25 -10.97 7.33
N SER A 29 -9.84 -9.81 7.06
CA SER A 29 -9.18 -8.76 6.30
C SER A 29 -8.26 -8.07 7.26
N LYS A 30 -6.94 -8.31 7.09
CA LYS A 30 -5.89 -7.80 7.97
C LYS A 30 -6.07 -6.30 8.19
N SER A 31 -5.88 -5.82 9.41
CA SER A 31 -5.94 -4.40 9.69
C SER A 31 -4.64 -3.69 9.25
N ILE A 32 -4.79 -2.65 8.44
CA ILE A 32 -3.65 -1.91 7.88
C ILE A 32 -3.53 -0.54 8.52
N GLY A 33 -2.33 -0.21 8.98
CA GLY A 33 -1.88 1.14 9.29
C GLY A 33 -1.06 1.69 8.13
N LEU A 34 -1.52 2.79 7.54
CA LEU A 34 -0.92 3.41 6.36
C LEU A 34 -0.30 4.76 6.73
N ILE A 35 0.98 4.94 6.40
CA ILE A 35 1.65 6.23 6.38
C ILE A 35 2.05 6.57 4.93
N ILE A 36 1.67 7.75 4.46
CA ILE A 36 2.06 8.27 3.15
C ILE A 36 3.04 9.44 3.33
N ASP A 37 4.20 9.30 2.71
CA ASP A 37 5.20 10.36 2.54
C ASP A 37 4.75 11.28 1.40
N GLY A 38 4.03 12.35 1.74
CA GLY A 38 3.46 13.28 0.78
C GLY A 38 4.51 13.94 -0.13
N PRO A 39 5.59 14.53 0.40
CA PRO A 39 6.66 15.11 -0.41
C PRO A 39 7.33 14.14 -1.37
N ASN A 40 7.35 12.84 -1.06
CA ASN A 40 8.01 11.85 -1.90
C ASN A 40 7.06 11.19 -2.93
N ILE A 41 5.77 11.02 -2.59
CA ILE A 41 4.80 10.28 -3.41
C ILE A 41 3.83 11.19 -4.18
N LEU A 42 3.36 12.29 -3.58
CA LEU A 42 2.25 13.10 -4.13
C LEU A 42 2.74 14.24 -5.02
N ARG A 43 3.90 14.06 -5.67
CA ARG A 43 4.43 15.01 -6.63
C ARG A 43 3.64 14.93 -7.94
N LYS A 44 3.40 16.08 -8.56
CA LYS A 44 2.56 16.17 -9.77
C LYS A 44 3.11 15.32 -10.91
N GLU A 45 4.43 15.25 -11.05
CA GLU A 45 5.11 14.47 -12.10
C GLU A 45 4.82 12.97 -12.02
N PHE A 46 4.51 12.42 -10.84
CA PHE A 46 4.18 11.00 -10.71
C PHE A 46 2.71 10.70 -10.96
N GLY A 47 1.84 11.72 -10.96
CA GLY A 47 0.40 11.53 -11.23
C GLY A 47 -0.29 10.54 -10.29
N ILE A 48 0.27 10.30 -9.10
CA ILE A 48 -0.29 9.35 -8.13
C ILE A 48 -1.45 9.99 -7.40
N LYS A 49 -2.56 9.26 -7.37
CA LYS A 49 -3.75 9.62 -6.61
C LYS A 49 -3.85 8.76 -5.36
N LEU A 50 -4.33 9.38 -4.29
CA LEU A 50 -4.61 8.72 -3.01
C LEU A 50 -5.62 7.58 -3.14
N GLU A 51 -6.62 7.74 -4.02
CA GLU A 51 -7.62 6.70 -4.33
C GLU A 51 -6.95 5.40 -4.81
N ASN A 52 -5.95 5.49 -5.67
CA ASN A 52 -5.25 4.33 -6.22
C ASN A 52 -4.45 3.60 -5.12
N ILE A 53 -3.85 4.33 -4.17
CA ILE A 53 -3.13 3.75 -3.04
C ILE A 53 -4.10 2.97 -2.15
N LYS A 54 -5.27 3.55 -1.87
CA LYS A 54 -6.34 2.91 -1.11
C LYS A 54 -6.80 1.60 -1.74
N GLU A 55 -7.18 1.65 -3.02
CA GLU A 55 -7.65 0.49 -3.79
C GLU A 55 -6.61 -0.63 -3.86
N ALA A 56 -5.33 -0.29 -3.96
CA ALA A 56 -4.26 -1.28 -3.97
C ALA A 56 -4.14 -2.02 -2.63
N LEU A 57 -4.29 -1.31 -1.51
CA LEU A 57 -4.22 -1.88 -0.16
C LEU A 57 -5.47 -2.68 0.23
N GLU A 58 -6.63 -2.33 -0.31
CA GLU A 58 -7.89 -3.08 -0.07
C GLU A 58 -7.81 -4.55 -0.52
N LYS A 59 -6.88 -4.89 -1.42
CA LYS A 59 -6.58 -6.28 -1.83
C LYS A 59 -5.84 -7.08 -0.74
N ILE A 60 -5.16 -6.39 0.18
CA ILE A 60 -4.40 -6.98 1.29
C ILE A 60 -5.24 -7.01 2.55
N GLY A 61 -5.99 -5.94 2.83
CA GLY A 61 -6.66 -5.76 4.12
C GLY A 61 -7.50 -4.50 4.22
N LYS A 62 -8.05 -4.25 5.41
CA LYS A 62 -8.85 -3.07 5.73
C LYS A 62 -7.96 -2.00 6.34
N ILE A 63 -7.87 -0.86 5.70
CA ILE A 63 -7.20 0.32 6.25
C ILE A 63 -7.96 0.80 7.48
N ARG A 64 -7.31 0.78 8.65
CA ARG A 64 -7.86 1.27 9.92
C ARG A 64 -7.36 2.65 10.27
N VAL A 65 -6.11 2.93 9.96
CA VAL A 65 -5.49 4.24 10.13
C VAL A 65 -4.79 4.59 8.83
N ALA A 66 -5.00 5.80 8.33
CA ALA A 66 -4.30 6.33 7.16
C ALA A 66 -3.93 7.78 7.42
N LYS A 67 -2.62 8.03 7.49
CA LYS A 67 -2.03 9.35 7.75
C LYS A 67 -1.20 9.77 6.55
N VAL A 68 -1.33 11.03 6.14
CA VAL A 68 -0.52 11.63 5.07
C VAL A 68 0.32 12.73 5.66
N VAL A 69 1.63 12.52 5.69
CA VAL A 69 2.57 13.52 6.19
C VAL A 69 2.88 14.50 5.07
N LEU A 70 2.68 15.79 5.36
CA LEU A 70 2.83 16.89 4.43
C LEU A 70 3.73 17.97 5.05
N ASN A 71 4.50 18.66 4.22
CA ASN A 71 5.22 19.85 4.67
C ASN A 71 4.25 21.04 4.85
N GLN A 72 4.68 22.06 5.60
CA GLN A 72 3.89 23.27 5.89
C GLN A 72 3.48 24.09 4.66
N TYR A 73 4.07 23.84 3.49
CA TYR A 73 3.76 24.53 2.23
C TYR A 73 2.81 23.72 1.34
N ALA A 74 2.26 22.62 1.85
CA ALA A 74 1.30 21.82 1.11
C ALA A 74 0.10 22.68 0.66
N PRO A 75 -0.26 22.66 -0.64
CA PRO A 75 -1.40 23.43 -1.13
C PRO A 75 -2.70 23.01 -0.44
N GLN A 76 -3.57 23.98 -0.18
CA GLN A 76 -4.86 23.74 0.47
C GLN A 76 -5.68 22.63 -0.22
N GLY A 77 -5.73 22.63 -1.57
CA GLY A 77 -6.44 21.60 -2.32
C GLY A 77 -5.87 20.18 -2.15
N LEU A 78 -4.58 20.03 -1.84
CA LEU A 78 -4.00 18.73 -1.51
C LEU A 78 -4.48 18.26 -0.13
N ILE A 79 -4.52 19.16 0.86
CA ILE A 79 -5.03 18.86 2.20
C ILE A 79 -6.51 18.43 2.12
N GLU A 80 -7.31 19.15 1.34
CA GLU A 80 -8.72 18.79 1.08
C GLU A 80 -8.85 17.43 0.40
N ALA A 81 -7.99 17.13 -0.59
CA ALA A 81 -7.98 15.82 -1.26
C ALA A 81 -7.66 14.69 -0.28
N VAL A 82 -6.72 14.90 0.66
CA VAL A 82 -6.40 13.93 1.72
C VAL A 82 -7.63 13.65 2.58
N VAL A 83 -8.29 14.70 3.09
CA VAL A 83 -9.48 14.57 3.95
C VAL A 83 -10.64 13.90 3.21
N ASN A 84 -10.88 14.25 1.95
CA ASN A 84 -11.96 13.66 1.14
C ASN A 84 -11.79 12.16 0.89
N GLN A 85 -10.57 11.63 0.97
CA GLN A 85 -10.31 10.19 0.88
C GLN A 85 -10.48 9.46 2.22
N GLY A 86 -10.75 10.21 3.30
CA GLY A 86 -10.88 9.71 4.66
C GLY A 86 -9.53 9.53 5.36
N PHE A 87 -8.49 10.22 4.90
CA PHE A 87 -7.15 10.16 5.49
C PHE A 87 -6.90 11.38 6.39
N GLU A 88 -6.04 11.21 7.39
CA GLU A 88 -5.60 12.27 8.29
C GLU A 88 -4.42 13.04 7.69
N PRO A 89 -4.55 14.35 7.38
CA PRO A 89 -3.41 15.17 6.98
C PRO A 89 -2.60 15.59 8.21
N ILE A 90 -1.30 15.32 8.19
CA ILE A 90 -0.35 15.76 9.23
C ILE A 90 0.56 16.82 8.62
N ILE A 91 0.37 18.07 9.04
CA ILE A 91 1.18 19.20 8.56
C ILE A 91 2.40 19.38 9.46
N VAL A 92 3.58 19.35 8.87
CA VAL A 92 4.85 19.43 9.59
C VAL A 92 5.58 20.72 9.24
N ALA A 93 5.85 21.52 10.28
CA ALA A 93 6.76 22.65 10.24
C ALA A 93 8.18 22.18 10.59
N GLY A 94 8.83 21.47 9.67
CA GLY A 94 10.14 20.87 9.88
C GLY A 94 10.37 19.65 9.00
N ASP A 95 11.25 18.77 9.47
CA ASP A 95 11.59 17.52 8.78
C ASP A 95 10.41 16.54 8.82
N THR A 96 9.88 16.20 7.65
CA THR A 96 8.79 15.25 7.49
C THR A 96 9.19 13.83 7.83
N ASP A 97 10.46 13.48 7.69
CA ASP A 97 10.94 12.10 7.84
C ASP A 97 10.94 11.70 9.31
N VAL A 98 11.31 12.64 10.18
CA VAL A 98 11.18 12.49 11.64
C VAL A 98 9.71 12.25 12.02
N ARG A 99 8.78 13.01 11.42
CA ARG A 99 7.35 12.82 11.69
C ARG A 99 6.89 11.43 11.20
N ILE A 100 7.24 11.04 9.98
CA ILE A 100 6.91 9.71 9.43
C ILE A 100 7.38 8.60 10.37
N ALA A 101 8.62 8.69 10.86
CA ALA A 101 9.15 7.71 11.80
C ALA A 101 8.33 7.62 13.10
N ILE A 102 7.95 8.77 13.69
CA ILE A 102 7.12 8.81 14.90
C ILE A 102 5.76 8.15 14.66
N GLU A 103 5.06 8.56 13.59
CA GLU A 103 3.73 8.03 13.28
C GLU A 103 3.76 6.53 12.93
N ALA A 104 4.79 6.08 12.21
CA ALA A 104 4.97 4.67 11.89
C ALA A 104 5.25 3.84 13.14
N MET A 105 6.06 4.33 14.08
CA MET A 105 6.34 3.65 15.34
C MET A 105 5.10 3.54 16.22
N GLU A 106 4.25 4.56 16.25
CA GLU A 106 2.96 4.48 16.93
C GLU A 106 2.09 3.33 16.36
N LEU A 107 2.02 3.21 15.03
CA LEU A 107 1.27 2.14 14.37
C LEU A 107 1.90 0.76 14.56
N ILE A 108 3.23 0.65 14.54
CA ILE A 108 3.95 -0.62 14.77
C ILE A 108 3.63 -1.18 16.16
N TYR A 109 3.47 -0.33 17.16
CA TYR A 109 3.17 -0.77 18.54
C TYR A 109 1.67 -0.85 18.85
N ASN A 110 0.80 -0.48 17.91
CA ASN A 110 -0.64 -0.65 18.04
C ASN A 110 -1.03 -2.12 17.81
N SER A 111 -1.70 -2.75 18.79
CA SER A 111 -2.15 -4.15 18.71
C SER A 111 -3.25 -4.39 17.68
N ASP A 112 -4.01 -3.34 17.33
CA ASP A 112 -5.12 -3.42 16.38
C ASP A 112 -4.67 -3.31 14.91
N ILE A 113 -3.37 -3.14 14.67
CA ILE A 113 -2.75 -3.08 13.33
C ILE A 113 -1.96 -4.35 13.08
N GLU A 114 -2.24 -5.08 12.01
CA GLU A 114 -1.50 -6.29 11.64
C GLU A 114 -0.47 -6.03 10.54
N VAL A 115 -0.71 -5.00 9.72
CA VAL A 115 0.10 -4.65 8.55
C VAL A 115 0.51 -3.19 8.61
N ILE A 116 1.78 -2.92 8.38
CA ILE A 116 2.34 -1.57 8.23
C ILE A 116 2.58 -1.31 6.75
N ALA A 117 1.82 -0.36 6.20
CA ALA A 117 1.98 0.11 4.84
C ALA A 117 2.67 1.47 4.84
N LEU A 118 3.79 1.57 4.12
CA LEU A 118 4.56 2.80 3.97
C LEU A 118 4.63 3.18 2.49
N ALA A 119 3.99 4.29 2.14
CA ALA A 119 4.11 4.85 0.80
C ALA A 119 5.24 5.88 0.76
N THR A 120 6.39 5.47 0.23
CA THR A 120 7.59 6.30 0.04
C THR A 120 8.52 5.60 -0.95
N ARG A 121 9.42 6.36 -1.56
CA ARG A 121 10.53 5.82 -2.35
C ARG A 121 11.85 5.81 -1.58
N ASP A 122 11.91 6.45 -0.42
CA ASP A 122 13.14 6.75 0.29
C ASP A 122 13.72 5.54 1.05
N ALA A 123 14.99 5.23 0.82
CA ALA A 123 15.67 4.13 1.49
C ALA A 123 15.91 4.39 2.99
N ASP A 124 15.87 5.64 3.44
CA ASP A 124 16.12 6.01 4.83
C ASP A 124 15.06 5.43 5.79
N PHE A 125 13.90 5.01 5.28
CA PHE A 125 12.85 4.35 6.05
C PHE A 125 12.99 2.82 6.17
N LEU A 126 14.08 2.22 5.65
CA LEU A 126 14.39 0.80 5.87
C LEU A 126 14.33 0.35 7.34
N PRO A 127 14.78 1.14 8.33
CA PRO A 127 14.65 0.77 9.73
C PRO A 127 13.19 0.58 10.19
N ILE A 128 12.24 1.33 9.64
CA ILE A 128 10.80 1.20 9.95
C ILE A 128 10.29 -0.16 9.47
N ILE A 129 10.62 -0.55 8.24
CA ILE A 129 10.25 -1.86 7.69
C ILE A 129 10.86 -2.99 8.54
N SER A 130 12.14 -2.85 8.88
CA SER A 130 12.86 -3.83 9.70
C SER A 130 12.23 -3.99 11.10
N GLU A 131 11.87 -2.87 11.75
CA GLU A 131 11.25 -2.86 13.07
C GLU A 131 9.83 -3.43 13.03
N GLY A 132 9.02 -3.08 12.02
CA GLY A 132 7.69 -3.65 11.81
C GLY A 132 7.73 -5.17 11.74
N LYS A 133 8.62 -5.73 10.92
CA LYS A 133 8.83 -7.18 10.81
C LYS A 133 9.30 -7.79 12.13
N ARG A 134 10.25 -7.15 12.82
CA ARG A 134 10.74 -7.60 14.13
C ARG A 134 9.62 -7.68 15.17
N LYS A 135 8.59 -6.83 15.05
CA LYS A 135 7.39 -6.83 15.90
C LYS A 135 6.26 -7.75 15.42
N GLY A 136 6.52 -8.55 14.39
CA GLY A 136 5.55 -9.49 13.85
C GLY A 136 4.45 -8.84 13.01
N LYS A 137 4.63 -7.58 12.58
CA LYS A 137 3.76 -6.97 11.57
C LYS A 137 4.20 -7.44 10.20
N GLU A 138 3.24 -7.63 9.29
CA GLU A 138 3.57 -7.68 7.88
C GLU A 138 3.81 -6.27 7.34
N THR A 139 4.65 -6.16 6.31
CA THR A 139 5.10 -4.87 5.80
C THR A 139 4.79 -4.73 4.31
N VAL A 140 4.26 -3.56 3.94
CA VAL A 140 3.98 -3.18 2.57
C VAL A 140 4.74 -1.90 2.27
N VAL A 141 5.47 -1.88 1.16
CA VAL A 141 6.04 -0.64 0.61
C VAL A 141 5.33 -0.27 -0.69
N ILE A 142 4.93 1.00 -0.79
CA ILE A 142 4.25 1.53 -1.97
C ILE A 142 5.13 2.64 -2.55
N GLY A 143 5.45 2.56 -3.83
CA GLY A 143 6.32 3.55 -4.48
C GLY A 143 6.04 3.65 -5.97
N VAL A 144 6.75 4.57 -6.61
CA VAL A 144 6.61 4.89 -8.05
C VAL A 144 8.01 5.12 -8.63
N GLU A 145 8.21 4.79 -9.89
CA GLU A 145 9.47 5.07 -10.58
C GLU A 145 9.48 6.48 -11.20
N PRO A 146 10.67 7.08 -11.41
CA PRO A 146 12.00 6.57 -11.04
C PRO A 146 12.30 6.72 -9.55
N GLY A 147 13.24 5.93 -9.04
CA GLY A 147 13.85 6.14 -7.73
C GLY A 147 13.15 5.42 -6.58
N PHE A 148 12.29 4.44 -6.86
CA PHE A 148 11.75 3.58 -5.81
C PHE A 148 12.86 2.69 -5.25
N SER A 149 13.23 2.90 -3.99
CA SER A 149 14.33 2.17 -3.35
C SER A 149 14.22 0.65 -3.51
N ILE A 150 15.23 0.06 -4.16
CA ILE A 150 15.36 -1.40 -4.31
C ILE A 150 15.51 -2.07 -2.94
N ALA A 151 16.18 -1.41 -2.00
CA ALA A 151 16.37 -1.95 -0.66
C ALA A 151 15.03 -2.06 0.08
N LEU A 152 14.15 -1.05 0.00
CA LEU A 152 12.81 -1.14 0.56
C LEU A 152 12.02 -2.29 -0.05
N GLN A 153 12.06 -2.41 -1.39
CA GLN A 153 11.37 -3.47 -2.12
C GLN A 153 11.84 -4.86 -1.68
N ASN A 154 13.13 -5.05 -1.44
CA ASN A 154 13.69 -6.33 -0.99
C ASN A 154 13.40 -6.63 0.49
N ALA A 155 13.23 -5.61 1.32
CA ALA A 155 13.02 -5.78 2.76
C ALA A 155 11.56 -6.08 3.12
N ALA A 156 10.61 -5.49 2.39
CA ALA A 156 9.18 -5.61 2.66
C ALA A 156 8.61 -6.98 2.28
N ASP A 157 7.47 -7.35 2.87
CA ASP A 157 6.76 -8.59 2.53
C ASP A 157 5.92 -8.43 1.25
N TYR A 158 5.40 -7.22 1.03
CA TYR A 158 4.68 -6.84 -0.18
C TYR A 158 5.22 -5.54 -0.77
N VAL A 159 5.26 -5.49 -2.11
CA VAL A 159 5.68 -4.32 -2.87
C VAL A 159 4.56 -3.92 -3.82
N ILE A 160 4.13 -2.67 -3.73
CA ILE A 160 3.15 -2.08 -4.65
C ILE A 160 3.85 -1.01 -5.47
N LYS A 161 4.00 -1.27 -6.77
CA LYS A 161 4.50 -0.29 -7.74
C LYS A 161 3.33 0.45 -8.34
N MET A 162 3.30 1.76 -8.15
CA MET A 162 2.30 2.65 -8.69
C MET A 162 2.76 3.18 -10.04
N GLU A 163 1.81 3.33 -10.95
CA GLU A 163 2.02 3.99 -12.24
C GLU A 163 1.11 5.20 -12.30
N GLY A 164 1.68 6.37 -12.61
CA GLY A 164 0.89 7.56 -12.91
C GLY A 164 0.14 7.37 -14.22
N LYS A 165 -1.06 7.96 -14.34
CA LYS A 165 -1.80 8.04 -15.62
C LYS A 165 -1.12 8.93 -16.70
N GLY A 166 0.19 9.16 -16.61
CA GLY A 166 1.02 9.72 -17.68
C GLY A 166 1.77 8.67 -18.51
N GLY A 167 1.67 7.39 -18.15
CA GLY A 167 2.40 6.27 -18.80
C GLY A 167 1.56 5.36 -19.69
N GLN A 168 0.26 5.61 -19.86
CA GLN A 168 -0.49 4.99 -20.96
C GLN A 168 -0.12 5.75 -22.23
N SER A 169 0.97 5.34 -22.87
CA SER A 169 1.09 5.48 -24.32
C SER A 169 -0.10 4.74 -24.92
N GLU A 170 -1.16 5.47 -25.26
CA GLU A 170 -2.09 5.02 -26.27
C GLU A 170 -1.26 4.76 -27.52
N GLY A 171 -1.01 3.48 -27.79
CA GLY A 171 -0.38 3.03 -29.01
C GLY A 171 -1.29 3.42 -30.17
N TYR A 172 -0.95 4.50 -30.85
CA TYR A 172 -1.33 4.64 -32.25
C TYR A 172 -0.31 3.81 -33.03
N GLU A 173 -0.75 2.63 -33.46
CA GLU A 173 -0.11 1.92 -34.57
C GLU A 173 -0.17 2.83 -35.81
N GLU A 174 0.94 2.90 -36.55
CA GLU A 174 1.05 3.59 -37.85
C GLU A 174 0.18 2.95 -38.94
#